data_AF-A0A6L8ELM6-F1
#
_entry.id   AF-A0A6L8ELM6-F1
#
_cell.length_a   1.000
_cell.length_b   1.000
_cell.length_c   1.000
_cell.angle_alpha   90.00
_cell.angle_beta   90.00
_cell.angle_gamma   90.00
#
_symmetry.space_group_name_H-M   'P 1'
#
loop_
_entity.id
_entity.type
_entity.pdbx_description
1 polymer ?
#
loop_
_entity_poly.entity_id
_entity_poly.type
_entity_poly.pdbx_seq_one_letter_code
_entity_poly.pdbx_strand_id
1 'polypeptide(L)'
;MTYCVAVTTEKGLVFVSDSRTNAGIDNVSTYSKMHRFESGSDRRFVLLSAGNLATTQGVVQQLNKDIEQYAPLNLMTLAGISDAAEYIGNINVRQEEKHTTSGVNYEASFIIGGQIAGSTPEIYLVYPQGNYITTSAYTPYLQIGEGKYGKTIMDRILTPELSLETAALCAMISMDSTMNSNMTVGPPVEVSIYPADSFSLDRYYCFDEHSEYLRELRRSWDRNLKEAFSKMPPIAWATNWDEQQNTQ
;
A
#
# COMPACT_ATOMS: atom_id res chain seq x y z
N MET A 1 5.20 8.54 -9.75
CA MET A 1 4.03 9.34 -9.34
C MET A 1 2.98 8.41 -8.75
N THR A 2 3.28 7.78 -7.62
CA THR A 2 2.39 6.82 -6.96
C THR A 2 2.96 6.52 -5.58
N TYR A 3 2.11 6.36 -4.57
CA TYR A 3 2.46 5.65 -3.35
C TYR A 3 1.28 4.78 -2.93
N CYS A 4 1.56 3.48 -2.73
CA CYS A 4 0.60 2.55 -2.15
C CYS A 4 1.30 1.73 -1.06
N VAL A 5 0.54 1.35 -0.05
CA VAL A 5 1.00 0.52 1.06
C VAL A 5 -0.08 -0.47 1.47
N ALA A 6 0.34 -1.69 1.80
CA ALA A 6 -0.51 -2.66 2.46
C ALA A 6 0.16 -3.14 3.75
N VAL A 7 -0.63 -3.34 4.80
CA VAL A 7 -0.19 -3.77 6.12
C VAL A 7 -0.92 -5.05 6.49
N THR A 8 -0.18 -6.00 7.04
CA THR A 8 -0.68 -7.26 7.61
C THR A 8 -0.63 -7.16 9.13
N THR A 9 -1.72 -7.56 9.78
CA THR A 9 -1.80 -7.72 11.23
C THR A 9 -2.42 -9.07 11.54
N GLU A 10 -2.30 -9.55 12.76
CA GLU A 10 -3.01 -10.76 13.22
C GLU A 10 -4.54 -10.62 13.12
N LYS A 11 -5.05 -9.39 13.05
CA LYS A 11 -6.48 -9.07 12.98
C LYS A 11 -6.99 -8.89 11.55
N GLY A 12 -6.12 -8.94 10.53
CA GLY A 12 -6.47 -8.74 9.13
C GLY A 12 -5.53 -7.77 8.41
N LEU A 13 -6.04 -7.15 7.34
CA LEU A 13 -5.25 -6.36 6.40
C LEU A 13 -5.72 -4.90 6.34
N VAL A 14 -4.79 -4.01 5.99
CA VAL A 14 -5.07 -2.61 5.68
C VAL A 14 -4.40 -2.25 4.36
N PHE A 15 -5.12 -1.55 3.50
CA PHE A 15 -4.60 -1.06 2.22
C PHE A 15 -4.81 0.45 2.14
N VAL A 16 -3.79 1.18 1.69
CA VAL A 16 -3.87 2.63 1.44
C VAL A 16 -3.19 2.95 0.11
N SER A 17 -3.86 3.74 -0.74
CA SER A 17 -3.30 4.22 -2.01
C SER A 17 -3.61 5.69 -2.24
N ASP A 18 -2.67 6.38 -2.88
CA ASP A 18 -2.92 7.68 -3.48
C ASP A 18 -3.54 7.51 -4.89
N SER A 19 -4.11 8.58 -5.45
CA SER A 19 -4.76 8.53 -6.77
C SER A 19 -4.14 9.46 -7.81
N ARG A 20 -3.17 10.29 -7.43
CA ARG A 20 -2.47 11.18 -8.36
C ARG A 20 -1.60 10.36 -9.32
N THR A 21 -1.75 10.57 -10.63
CA THR A 21 -1.10 9.75 -11.64
C THR A 21 -0.56 10.61 -12.78
N ASN A 22 0.60 10.23 -13.31
CA ASN A 22 1.16 10.86 -14.51
C ASN A 22 0.63 10.15 -15.75
N ALA A 23 -0.14 10.84 -16.59
CA ALA A 23 -0.61 10.33 -17.86
C ALA A 23 0.22 10.84 -19.06
N GLY A 24 1.30 11.60 -18.82
CA GLY A 24 2.18 12.15 -19.85
C GLY A 24 2.80 13.50 -19.46
N ILE A 25 3.67 14.03 -20.31
CA ILE A 25 4.22 15.39 -20.13
C ILE A 25 3.03 16.37 -20.04
N ASP A 26 2.92 17.07 -18.91
CA ASP A 26 1.86 18.03 -18.57
C ASP A 26 0.45 17.47 -18.30
N ASN A 27 0.27 16.15 -18.16
CA ASN A 27 -1.03 15.56 -17.84
C ASN A 27 -1.05 14.86 -16.48
N VAL A 28 -1.30 15.63 -15.42
CA VAL A 28 -1.59 15.08 -14.09
C VAL A 28 -3.09 14.77 -14.02
N SER A 29 -3.43 13.50 -13.86
CA SER A 29 -4.80 13.01 -13.79
C SER A 29 -5.01 12.20 -12.50
N THR A 30 -6.27 11.91 -12.20
CA THR A 30 -6.67 11.10 -11.04
C THR A 30 -7.15 9.73 -11.50
N TYR A 31 -6.47 8.67 -11.07
CA TYR A 31 -6.87 7.29 -11.31
C TYR A 31 -6.78 6.52 -9.99
N SER A 32 -7.84 5.77 -9.66
CA SER A 32 -7.80 4.83 -8.53
C SER A 32 -6.69 3.82 -8.76
N LYS A 33 -5.97 3.51 -7.69
CA LYS A 33 -4.88 2.53 -7.68
C LYS A 33 -5.19 1.35 -6.77
N MET A 34 -6.44 1.26 -6.30
CA MET A 34 -6.96 0.19 -5.46
C MET A 34 -8.13 -0.50 -6.17
N HIS A 35 -7.94 -1.76 -6.53
CA HIS A 35 -8.95 -2.56 -7.21
C HIS A 35 -9.43 -3.66 -6.28
N ARG A 36 -10.74 -3.69 -6.02
CA ARG A 36 -11.38 -4.66 -5.12
C ARG A 36 -12.10 -5.73 -5.94
N PHE A 37 -11.82 -7.00 -5.64
CA PHE A 37 -12.46 -8.15 -6.29
C PHE A 37 -13.32 -8.89 -5.26
N GLU A 38 -14.64 -8.81 -5.45
CA GLU A 38 -15.66 -9.19 -4.46
C GLU A 38 -16.63 -10.30 -4.92
N SER A 39 -16.47 -10.81 -6.15
CA SER A 39 -17.45 -11.68 -6.79
C SER A 39 -17.53 -13.11 -6.25
N GLY A 40 -16.50 -13.60 -5.54
CA GLY A 40 -16.50 -14.92 -4.92
C GLY A 40 -17.18 -14.91 -3.55
N SER A 41 -17.93 -15.93 -3.16
CA SER A 41 -18.54 -15.98 -1.82
C SER A 41 -17.55 -16.32 -0.70
N ASP A 42 -16.44 -16.97 -1.06
CA ASP A 42 -15.44 -17.57 -0.18
C ASP A 42 -14.12 -16.79 -0.16
N ARG A 43 -14.01 -15.67 -0.88
CA ARG A 43 -12.73 -14.98 -1.08
C ARG A 43 -12.88 -13.50 -1.33
N ARG A 44 -11.88 -12.73 -0.92
CA ARG A 44 -11.77 -11.30 -1.21
C ARG A 44 -10.33 -10.98 -1.61
N PHE A 45 -10.17 -10.12 -2.61
CA PHE A 45 -8.86 -9.59 -2.99
C PHE A 45 -8.89 -8.07 -3.13
N VAL A 46 -7.78 -7.45 -2.77
CA VAL A 46 -7.46 -6.05 -3.03
C VAL A 46 -6.12 -6.00 -3.76
N LEU A 47 -6.10 -5.36 -4.92
CA LEU A 47 -4.92 -5.13 -5.73
C LEU A 47 -4.56 -3.65 -5.70
N LEU A 48 -3.34 -3.34 -5.26
CA LEU A 48 -2.74 -2.03 -5.39
C LEU A 48 -1.80 -2.00 -6.59
N SER A 49 -1.78 -0.90 -7.33
CA SER A 49 -0.95 -0.76 -8.55
C SER A 49 -0.04 0.47 -8.50
N ALA A 50 1.18 0.36 -9.02
CA ALA A 50 2.10 1.47 -9.22
C ALA A 50 2.95 1.27 -10.50
N GLY A 51 3.44 2.36 -11.08
CA GLY A 51 4.30 2.32 -12.26
C GLY A 51 3.58 2.82 -13.51
N ASN A 52 3.85 2.22 -14.66
CA ASN A 52 3.28 2.64 -15.94
C ASN A 52 1.74 2.48 -15.96
N LEU A 53 1.01 3.55 -16.28
CA LEU A 53 -0.45 3.55 -16.26
C LEU A 53 -1.06 2.60 -17.30
N ALA A 54 -0.48 2.51 -18.49
CA ALA A 54 -0.99 1.61 -19.53
C ALA A 54 -0.79 0.14 -19.14
N THR A 55 0.37 -0.20 -18.58
CA THR A 55 0.67 -1.55 -18.08
C THR A 55 -0.27 -1.93 -16.95
N THR A 56 -0.41 -1.08 -15.92
CA THR A 56 -1.30 -1.35 -14.77
C THR A 56 -2.76 -1.51 -15.18
N GLN A 57 -3.28 -0.65 -16.06
CA GLN A 57 -4.62 -0.79 -16.62
C GLN A 57 -4.76 -2.08 -17.45
N GLY A 58 -3.76 -2.43 -18.25
CA GLY A 58 -3.76 -3.66 -19.03
C GLY A 58 -3.82 -4.92 -18.16
N VAL A 59 -3.12 -4.93 -17.03
CA VAL A 59 -3.19 -6.02 -16.04
C VAL A 59 -4.60 -6.10 -15.44
N VAL A 60 -5.13 -4.99 -14.92
CA VAL A 60 -6.47 -4.95 -14.29
C VAL A 60 -7.56 -5.34 -15.29
N GLN A 61 -7.48 -4.87 -16.53
CA GLN A 61 -8.42 -5.24 -17.58
C GLN A 61 -8.38 -6.73 -17.89
N GLN A 62 -7.18 -7.33 -17.96
CA GLN A 62 -7.03 -8.76 -18.19
C GLN A 62 -7.62 -9.59 -17.04
N LEU A 63 -7.39 -9.18 -15.78
CA LEU A 63 -7.97 -9.84 -14.60
C LEU A 63 -9.51 -9.82 -14.65
N ASN A 64 -10.11 -8.66 -14.93
CA ASN A 64 -11.57 -8.55 -15.04
C ASN A 64 -12.11 -9.39 -16.19
N LYS A 65 -11.46 -9.34 -17.36
CA LYS A 65 -11.85 -10.15 -18.52
C LYS A 65 -11.83 -11.64 -18.20
N ASP A 66 -10.80 -12.13 -17.52
CA ASP A 66 -10.67 -13.54 -17.19
C ASP A 66 -11.73 -13.99 -16.16
N ILE A 67 -12.14 -13.11 -15.24
CA ILE A 67 -13.28 -13.34 -14.34
C ILE A 67 -14.60 -13.39 -15.12
N GLU A 68 -14.87 -12.36 -15.95
CA GLU A 68 -16.12 -12.23 -16.71
C GLU A 68 -16.32 -13.37 -17.72
N GLN A 69 -15.23 -13.86 -18.31
CA GLN A 69 -15.24 -14.93 -19.31
C GLN A 69 -15.10 -16.32 -18.69
N TYR A 70 -15.08 -16.43 -17.35
CA TYR A 70 -14.89 -17.69 -16.63
C TYR A 70 -13.66 -18.47 -17.13
N ALA A 71 -12.55 -17.76 -17.33
CA ALA A 71 -11.30 -18.38 -17.73
C ALA A 71 -10.92 -19.47 -16.71
N PRO A 72 -10.34 -20.62 -17.13
CA PRO A 72 -10.04 -21.71 -16.21
C PRO A 72 -9.19 -21.27 -14.99
N LEU A 73 -8.24 -20.37 -15.24
CA LEU A 73 -7.43 -19.72 -14.23
C LEU A 73 -7.83 -18.24 -14.13
N ASN A 74 -8.41 -17.84 -13.00
CA ASN A 74 -8.69 -16.45 -12.66
C ASN A 74 -8.75 -16.29 -11.13
N LEU A 75 -8.87 -15.05 -10.62
CA LEU A 75 -8.89 -14.78 -9.17
C LEU A 75 -9.99 -15.56 -8.40
N MET A 76 -11.08 -15.94 -9.08
CA MET A 76 -12.17 -16.74 -8.50
C MET A 76 -11.93 -18.25 -8.50
N THR A 77 -10.88 -18.74 -9.14
CA THR A 77 -10.55 -20.18 -9.20
C THR A 77 -9.22 -20.55 -8.56
N LEU A 78 -8.35 -19.57 -8.29
CA LEU A 78 -7.04 -19.78 -7.64
C LEU A 78 -7.18 -20.33 -6.20
N ALA A 79 -6.19 -21.11 -5.76
CA ALA A 79 -6.24 -21.83 -4.49
C ALA A 79 -5.65 -21.03 -3.31
N GLY A 80 -4.66 -20.17 -3.57
CA GLY A 80 -4.01 -19.32 -2.57
C GLY A 80 -3.77 -17.88 -3.04
N ILE A 81 -3.43 -16.99 -2.09
CA ILE A 81 -3.04 -15.61 -2.41
C ILE A 81 -1.69 -15.58 -3.14
N SER A 82 -0.76 -16.51 -2.83
CA SER A 82 0.48 -16.69 -3.58
C SER A 82 0.23 -17.02 -5.06
N ASP A 83 -0.78 -17.85 -5.35
CA ASP A 83 -1.13 -18.21 -6.73
C ASP A 83 -1.70 -16.99 -7.47
N ALA A 84 -2.41 -16.10 -6.77
CA ALA A 84 -2.83 -14.81 -7.31
C ALA A 84 -1.63 -13.91 -7.63
N ALA A 85 -0.61 -13.87 -6.77
CA ALA A 85 0.62 -13.12 -7.03
C ALA A 85 1.36 -13.65 -8.27
N GLU A 86 1.51 -14.97 -8.39
CA GLU A 86 2.09 -15.62 -9.57
C GLU A 86 1.29 -15.32 -10.84
N TYR A 87 -0.03 -15.44 -10.78
CA TYR A 87 -0.90 -15.17 -11.92
C TYR A 87 -0.82 -13.70 -12.38
N ILE A 88 -0.83 -12.75 -11.43
CA ILE A 88 -0.65 -11.33 -11.73
C ILE A 88 0.73 -11.05 -12.32
N GLY A 89 1.80 -11.65 -11.77
CA GLY A 89 3.16 -11.50 -12.28
C GLY A 89 3.29 -11.95 -13.74
N ASN A 90 2.70 -13.09 -14.07
CA ASN A 90 2.66 -13.60 -15.44
C ASN A 90 1.89 -12.69 -16.40
N ILE A 91 0.79 -12.08 -15.96
CA ILE A 91 0.07 -11.08 -16.77
C ILE A 91 0.92 -9.82 -16.93
N ASN A 92 1.57 -9.35 -15.87
CA ASN A 92 2.38 -8.13 -15.89
C ASN A 92 3.51 -8.21 -16.94
N VAL A 93 4.31 -9.28 -16.89
CA VAL A 93 5.40 -9.50 -17.86
C VAL A 93 4.86 -9.46 -19.30
N ARG A 94 3.73 -10.13 -19.57
CA ARG A 94 3.09 -10.10 -20.89
C ARG A 94 2.60 -8.72 -21.32
N GLN A 95 2.17 -7.87 -20.39
CA GLN A 95 1.76 -6.50 -20.71
C GLN A 95 2.97 -5.61 -21.01
N GLU A 96 4.07 -5.77 -20.25
CA GLU A 96 5.33 -5.07 -20.49
C GLU A 96 5.93 -5.45 -21.87
N GLU A 97 5.90 -6.74 -22.22
CA GLU A 97 6.39 -7.25 -23.52
C GLU A 97 5.62 -6.74 -24.74
N LYS A 98 4.39 -6.21 -24.59
CA LYS A 98 3.67 -5.60 -25.72
C LYS A 98 4.29 -4.28 -26.18
N HIS A 99 5.14 -3.68 -25.34
CA HIS A 99 5.65 -2.34 -25.51
C HIS A 99 7.19 -2.33 -25.44
N THR A 100 7.85 -3.02 -26.37
CA THR A 100 9.33 -3.11 -26.45
C THR A 100 10.01 -1.91 -27.10
N THR A 101 9.34 -0.76 -27.22
CA THR A 101 9.92 0.40 -27.90
C THR A 101 11.03 1.01 -27.06
N SER A 102 12.24 1.08 -27.62
CA SER A 102 13.44 1.58 -26.95
C SER A 102 13.25 2.96 -26.32
N GLY A 103 13.49 3.07 -25.01
CA GLY A 103 13.61 4.34 -24.30
C GLY A 103 12.46 4.72 -23.37
N VAL A 104 11.36 3.96 -23.32
CA VAL A 104 10.24 4.20 -22.39
C VAL A 104 10.19 3.08 -21.34
N ASN A 105 10.05 3.45 -20.06
CA ASN A 105 9.86 2.48 -18.99
C ASN A 105 8.36 2.09 -18.89
N TYR A 106 8.07 0.80 -19.12
CA TYR A 106 6.73 0.21 -19.01
C TYR A 106 6.53 -0.62 -17.74
N GLU A 107 7.52 -0.63 -16.84
CA GLU A 107 7.47 -1.39 -15.60
C GLU A 107 6.27 -1.00 -14.73
N ALA A 108 5.63 -2.02 -14.17
CA ALA A 108 4.62 -1.87 -13.15
C ALA A 108 4.91 -2.80 -11.96
N SER A 109 4.39 -2.44 -10.80
CA SER A 109 4.47 -3.27 -9.59
C SER A 109 3.13 -3.28 -8.90
N PHE A 110 2.85 -4.36 -8.20
CA PHE A 110 1.56 -4.57 -7.57
C PHE A 110 1.71 -5.07 -6.14
N ILE A 111 0.73 -4.74 -5.31
CA ILE A 111 0.52 -5.47 -4.06
C ILE A 111 -0.83 -6.15 -4.17
N ILE A 112 -0.85 -7.47 -4.11
CA ILE A 112 -2.08 -8.26 -4.03
C ILE A 112 -2.24 -8.74 -2.60
N GLY A 113 -3.41 -8.53 -2.02
CA GLY A 113 -3.73 -9.04 -0.70
C GLY A 113 -5.16 -9.50 -0.61
N GLY A 114 -5.46 -10.34 0.38
CA GLY A 114 -6.78 -10.89 0.53
C GLY A 114 -6.84 -12.10 1.45
N GLN A 115 -7.95 -12.82 1.36
CA GLN A 115 -8.15 -14.07 2.07
C GLN A 115 -9.07 -14.98 1.25
N ILE A 116 -8.81 -16.29 1.34
CA ILE A 116 -9.67 -17.36 0.83
C ILE A 116 -10.15 -18.18 2.04
N ALA A 117 -11.38 -18.68 2.01
CA ALA A 117 -11.97 -19.46 3.09
C ALA A 117 -11.05 -20.62 3.51
N GLY A 118 -10.72 -20.67 4.80
CA GLY A 118 -9.82 -21.67 5.38
C GLY A 118 -8.33 -21.28 5.38
N SER A 119 -7.95 -20.14 4.80
CA SER A 119 -6.59 -19.58 4.90
C SER A 119 -6.57 -18.34 5.80
N THR A 120 -5.38 -17.95 6.28
CA THR A 120 -5.19 -16.63 6.90
C THR A 120 -5.13 -15.54 5.83
N PRO A 121 -5.39 -14.27 6.18
CA PRO A 121 -5.16 -13.14 5.28
C PRO A 121 -3.67 -12.96 4.98
N GLU A 122 -3.33 -12.71 3.73
CA GLU A 122 -1.95 -12.54 3.27
C GLU A 122 -1.83 -11.39 2.26
N ILE A 123 -0.63 -10.83 2.14
CA ILE A 123 -0.27 -9.85 1.10
C ILE A 123 1.04 -10.22 0.42
N TYR A 124 1.15 -9.91 -0.87
CA TYR A 124 2.31 -10.16 -1.70
C TYR A 124 2.65 -8.94 -2.56
N LEU A 125 3.94 -8.64 -2.67
CA LEU A 125 4.49 -7.63 -3.57
C LEU A 125 4.97 -8.34 -4.83
N VAL A 126 4.36 -8.00 -5.96
CA VAL A 126 4.75 -8.46 -7.30
C VAL A 126 5.65 -7.40 -7.94
N TYR A 127 6.88 -7.81 -8.27
CA TYR A 127 7.86 -6.98 -8.96
C TYR A 127 7.58 -6.91 -10.46
N PRO A 128 8.18 -5.95 -11.19
CA PRO A 128 7.99 -5.85 -12.64
C PRO A 128 8.34 -7.14 -13.38
N GLN A 129 9.36 -7.86 -12.92
CA GLN A 129 9.81 -9.13 -13.49
C GLN A 129 8.85 -10.31 -13.22
N GLY A 130 7.72 -10.08 -12.53
CA GLY A 130 6.69 -11.07 -12.26
C GLY A 130 6.93 -11.96 -11.04
N ASN A 131 8.14 -11.96 -10.49
CA ASN A 131 8.41 -12.61 -9.20
C ASN A 131 7.84 -11.80 -8.03
N TYR A 132 7.70 -12.43 -6.87
CA TYR A 132 7.06 -11.80 -5.71
C TYR A 132 7.69 -12.18 -4.36
N ILE A 133 7.40 -11.37 -3.35
CA ILE A 133 7.70 -11.62 -1.94
C ILE A 133 6.46 -11.37 -1.07
N THR A 134 6.50 -11.84 0.18
CA THR A 134 5.47 -11.53 1.20
C THR A 134 6.10 -10.88 2.43
N THR A 135 5.25 -10.44 3.36
CA THR A 135 5.65 -9.86 4.65
C THR A 135 6.34 -10.89 5.55
N SER A 136 7.07 -10.40 6.55
CA SER A 136 7.57 -11.20 7.67
C SER A 136 7.06 -10.66 9.00
N ALA A 137 7.26 -11.39 10.09
CA ALA A 137 6.92 -10.92 11.44
C ALA A 137 7.62 -9.59 11.81
N TYR A 138 8.83 -9.34 11.25
CA TYR A 138 9.60 -8.11 11.50
C TYR A 138 9.26 -6.98 10.52
N THR A 139 8.56 -7.28 9.42
CA THR A 139 8.18 -6.29 8.42
C THR A 139 6.75 -6.60 7.97
N PRO A 140 5.75 -6.19 8.77
CA PRO A 140 4.35 -6.53 8.56
C PRO A 140 3.67 -5.63 7.51
N TYR A 141 4.42 -5.10 6.55
CA TYR A 141 3.87 -4.23 5.51
C TYR A 141 4.70 -4.28 4.22
N LEU A 142 4.10 -3.90 3.10
CA LEU A 142 4.72 -3.78 1.78
C LEU A 142 4.37 -2.43 1.15
N GLN A 143 5.29 -1.86 0.38
CA GLN A 143 5.12 -0.56 -0.28
C GLN A 143 5.46 -0.67 -1.77
N ILE A 144 4.75 0.11 -2.60
CA ILE A 144 5.07 0.33 -4.02
C ILE A 144 5.03 1.82 -4.35
N GLY A 145 5.83 2.23 -5.33
CA GLY A 145 6.02 3.64 -5.68
C GLY A 145 6.96 4.38 -4.73
N GLU A 146 6.60 5.60 -4.31
CA GLU A 146 7.43 6.52 -3.53
C GLU A 146 7.45 6.19 -2.02
N GLY A 147 7.83 4.95 -1.66
CA GLY A 147 7.72 4.45 -0.28
C GLY A 147 8.72 5.03 0.74
N LYS A 148 9.75 5.77 0.32
CA LYS A 148 10.87 6.16 1.20
C LYS A 148 10.47 7.16 2.30
N TYR A 149 9.62 8.12 1.98
CA TYR A 149 9.29 9.24 2.89
C TYR A 149 8.46 8.79 4.09
N GLY A 150 7.50 7.90 3.86
CA GLY A 150 6.61 7.37 4.88
C GLY A 150 7.11 6.12 5.60
N LYS A 151 8.31 5.61 5.28
CA LYS A 151 8.82 4.34 5.81
C LYS A 151 9.10 4.40 7.31
N THR A 152 9.74 5.47 7.78
CA THR A 152 10.25 5.58 9.16
C THR A 152 9.17 5.48 10.22
N ILE A 153 7.98 6.04 9.99
CA ILE A 153 6.89 5.95 10.97
C ILE A 153 6.33 4.52 11.06
N MET A 154 6.30 3.81 9.93
CA MET A 154 5.84 2.42 9.87
C MET A 154 6.83 1.48 10.55
N ASP A 155 8.13 1.62 10.29
CA ASP A 155 9.20 0.86 10.97
C ASP A 155 9.16 0.99 12.51
N ARG A 156 8.63 2.11 13.03
CA ARG A 156 8.59 2.41 14.47
C ARG A 156 7.32 1.96 15.17
N ILE A 157 6.21 1.91 14.45
CA ILE A 157 4.88 1.74 15.05
C ILE A 157 4.28 0.38 14.71
N LEU A 158 4.42 -0.08 13.46
CA LEU A 158 3.73 -1.28 12.99
C LEU A 158 4.30 -2.54 13.63
N THR A 159 3.41 -3.28 14.29
CA THR A 159 3.66 -4.61 14.86
C THR A 159 2.46 -5.51 14.53
N PRO A 160 2.64 -6.84 14.42
CA PRO A 160 1.56 -7.75 14.05
C PRO A 160 0.31 -7.68 14.96
N GLU A 161 0.48 -7.33 16.24
CA GLU A 161 -0.56 -7.36 17.26
C GLU A 161 -1.46 -6.10 17.25
N LEU A 162 -1.07 -5.07 16.48
CA LEU A 162 -1.81 -3.80 16.40
C LEU A 162 -3.27 -4.01 16.00
N SER A 163 -4.13 -3.10 16.45
CA SER A 163 -5.48 -3.01 15.90
C SER A 163 -5.44 -2.55 14.44
N LEU A 164 -6.42 -3.00 13.64
CA LEU A 164 -6.56 -2.55 12.26
C LEU A 164 -6.71 -1.03 12.15
N GLU A 165 -7.38 -0.39 13.12
CA GLU A 165 -7.53 1.07 13.15
C GLU A 165 -6.19 1.76 13.37
N THR A 166 -5.38 1.26 14.31
CA THR A 166 -4.05 1.82 14.58
C THR A 166 -3.13 1.63 13.38
N ALA A 167 -3.19 0.46 12.73
CA ALA A 167 -2.44 0.19 11.50
C ALA A 167 -2.86 1.12 10.35
N ALA A 168 -4.17 1.34 10.17
CA ALA A 168 -4.71 2.28 9.18
C ALA A 168 -4.29 3.73 9.47
N LEU A 169 -4.36 4.19 10.72
CA LEU A 169 -3.88 5.51 11.09
C LEU A 169 -2.37 5.67 10.83
N CYS A 170 -1.56 4.65 11.14
CA CYS A 170 -0.13 4.66 10.85
C CYS A 170 0.15 4.77 9.33
N ALA A 171 -0.54 3.97 8.52
CA ALA A 171 -0.44 4.03 7.06
C ALA A 171 -0.89 5.39 6.49
N MET A 172 -1.92 6.01 7.09
CA MET A 172 -2.39 7.35 6.72
C MET A 172 -1.37 8.46 7.08
N ILE A 173 -0.70 8.37 8.23
CA ILE A 173 0.39 9.30 8.58
C ILE A 173 1.59 9.12 7.66
N SER A 174 1.88 7.87 7.26
CA SER A 174 2.88 7.55 6.26
C SER A 174 2.54 8.19 4.90
N MET A 175 1.28 8.09 4.46
CA MET A 175 0.77 8.77 3.26
C MET A 175 0.90 10.30 3.35
N ASP A 176 0.53 10.91 4.47
CA ASP A 176 0.66 12.36 4.67
C ASP A 176 2.12 12.83 4.57
N SER A 177 3.04 12.11 5.22
CA SER A 177 4.48 12.41 5.18
C SER A 177 5.01 12.36 3.74
N THR A 178 4.57 11.38 2.95
CA THR A 178 4.91 11.25 1.54
C THR A 178 4.34 12.39 0.70
N MET A 179 3.04 12.71 0.83
CA MET A 179 2.39 13.80 0.08
C MET A 179 3.03 15.17 0.35
N ASN A 180 3.45 15.43 1.59
CA ASN A 180 4.11 16.68 1.96
C ASN A 180 5.54 16.78 1.42
N SER A 181 6.19 15.65 1.14
CA SER A 181 7.59 15.60 0.71
C SER A 181 7.77 15.36 -0.80
N ASN A 182 6.73 14.86 -1.47
CA ASN A 182 6.77 14.52 -2.89
C ASN A 182 5.42 14.84 -3.58
N MET A 183 5.41 15.87 -4.42
CA MET A 183 4.20 16.34 -5.12
C MET A 183 3.62 15.33 -6.11
N THR A 184 4.37 14.28 -6.46
CA THR A 184 3.91 13.24 -7.36
C THR A 184 2.92 12.26 -6.72
N VAL A 185 2.72 12.38 -5.40
CA VAL A 185 1.77 11.61 -4.60
C VAL A 185 0.70 12.58 -4.11
N GLY A 186 -0.57 12.19 -4.18
CA GLY A 186 -1.63 13.08 -3.75
C GLY A 186 -3.03 12.47 -3.74
N PRO A 187 -3.98 13.19 -3.12
CA PRO A 187 -5.36 12.75 -3.03
C PRO A 187 -6.03 12.68 -4.42
N PRO A 188 -7.17 11.96 -4.54
CA PRO A 188 -7.85 11.19 -3.48
C PRO A 188 -7.00 10.08 -2.84
N VAL A 189 -7.16 9.88 -1.54
CA VAL A 189 -6.54 8.79 -0.77
C VAL A 189 -7.58 7.73 -0.47
N GLU A 190 -7.37 6.54 -0.98
CA GLU A 190 -8.24 5.38 -0.77
C GLU A 190 -7.71 4.55 0.40
N VAL A 191 -8.60 4.09 1.27
CA VAL A 191 -8.30 3.23 2.42
C VAL A 191 -9.28 2.06 2.43
N SER A 192 -8.77 0.84 2.55
CA SER A 192 -9.56 -0.37 2.76
C SER A 192 -9.06 -1.10 3.99
N ILE A 193 -9.98 -1.42 4.90
CA ILE A 193 -9.70 -2.19 6.12
C ILE A 193 -10.40 -3.53 6.01
N TYR A 194 -9.64 -4.61 6.04
CA TYR A 194 -10.15 -5.97 5.88
C TYR A 194 -9.96 -6.75 7.19
N PRO A 195 -11.01 -6.94 8.01
CA PRO A 195 -10.94 -7.82 9.16
C PRO A 195 -10.77 -9.28 8.73
N ALA A 196 -9.89 -10.01 9.41
CA ALA A 196 -9.71 -11.44 9.19
C ALA A 196 -11.04 -12.19 9.34
N ASP A 197 -11.25 -13.17 8.46
CA ASP A 197 -12.44 -14.04 8.39
C ASP A 197 -13.76 -13.32 8.09
N SER A 198 -13.73 -12.02 7.81
CA SER A 198 -14.95 -11.25 7.52
C SER A 198 -15.48 -11.47 6.10
N PHE A 199 -14.59 -11.76 5.14
CA PHE A 199 -14.89 -11.76 3.71
C PHE A 199 -15.71 -10.52 3.28
N SER A 200 -15.42 -9.36 3.87
CA SER A 200 -16.09 -8.09 3.59
C SER A 200 -15.06 -6.99 3.29
N LEU A 201 -15.36 -6.17 2.28
CA LEU A 201 -14.61 -4.96 1.92
C LEU A 201 -15.45 -3.69 2.15
N ASP A 202 -16.42 -3.75 3.07
CA ASP A 202 -17.36 -2.65 3.35
C ASP A 202 -16.67 -1.46 4.05
N ARG A 203 -15.55 -1.70 4.73
CA ARG A 203 -14.77 -0.66 5.40
C ARG A 203 -13.81 0.01 4.42
N TYR A 204 -14.41 0.70 3.46
CA TYR A 204 -13.74 1.45 2.43
C TYR A 204 -13.98 2.95 2.59
N TYR A 205 -12.92 3.74 2.49
CA TYR A 205 -12.95 5.19 2.58
C TYR A 205 -12.18 5.80 1.41
N CYS A 206 -12.69 6.90 0.88
CA CYS A 206 -11.99 7.69 -0.13
C CYS A 206 -12.01 9.16 0.30
N PHE A 207 -10.83 9.72 0.54
CA PHE A 207 -10.65 11.07 1.02
C PHE A 207 -10.09 11.94 -0.10
N ASP A 208 -10.92 12.82 -0.66
CA ASP A 208 -10.51 13.76 -1.71
C ASP A 208 -9.59 14.88 -1.19
N GLU A 209 -9.19 15.78 -2.08
CA GLU A 209 -8.36 16.94 -1.78
C GLU A 209 -8.99 17.96 -0.82
N HIS A 210 -10.32 17.88 -0.61
CA HIS A 210 -11.08 18.77 0.26
C HIS A 210 -11.46 18.12 1.60
N SER A 211 -11.08 16.87 1.83
CA SER A 211 -11.37 16.13 3.05
C SER A 211 -10.93 16.85 4.31
N GLU A 212 -11.89 17.21 5.17
CA GLU A 212 -11.62 17.75 6.50
C GLU A 212 -10.92 16.73 7.41
N TYR A 213 -11.16 15.43 7.20
CA TYR A 213 -10.48 14.38 7.94
C TYR A 213 -8.97 14.39 7.66
N LEU A 214 -8.55 14.47 6.39
CA LEU A 214 -7.11 14.56 6.04
C LEU A 214 -6.48 15.83 6.63
N ARG A 215 -7.20 16.97 6.58
CA ARG A 215 -6.74 18.24 7.14
C ARG A 215 -6.53 18.14 8.65
N GLU A 216 -7.49 17.57 9.37
CA GLU A 216 -7.39 17.44 10.83
C GLU A 216 -6.35 16.39 11.24
N LEU A 217 -6.24 15.27 10.52
CA LEU A 217 -5.19 14.28 10.72
C LEU A 217 -3.80 14.93 10.63
N ARG A 218 -3.56 15.70 9.57
CA ARG A 218 -2.29 16.44 9.37
C ARG A 218 -2.05 17.46 10.48
N ARG A 219 -3.04 18.30 10.80
CA ARG A 219 -2.91 19.32 11.85
C ARG A 219 -2.62 18.70 13.21
N SER A 220 -3.34 17.64 13.55
CA SER A 220 -3.16 16.92 14.80
C SER A 220 -1.79 16.27 14.87
N TRP A 221 -1.34 15.61 13.80
CA TRP A 221 -0.02 14.99 13.74
C TRP A 221 1.11 16.02 13.88
N ASP A 222 1.08 17.12 13.11
CA ASP A 222 2.09 18.17 13.16
C ASP A 222 2.19 18.82 14.56
N ARG A 223 1.05 19.11 15.19
CA ARG A 223 0.99 19.65 16.54
C ARG A 223 1.63 18.70 17.56
N ASN A 224 1.22 17.43 17.55
CA ASN A 224 1.73 16.43 18.50
C ASN A 224 3.22 16.15 18.28
N LEU A 225 3.69 16.14 17.03
CA LEU A 225 5.11 15.94 16.72
C LEU A 225 5.96 17.10 17.26
N LYS A 226 5.51 18.35 17.08
CA LYS A 226 6.19 19.54 17.62
C LYS A 226 6.21 19.55 19.15
N GLU A 227 5.12 19.13 19.78
CA GLU A 227 5.05 19.01 21.23
C GLU A 227 5.97 17.90 21.76
N ALA A 228 6.03 16.75 21.10
CA ALA A 228 6.97 15.70 21.46
C ALA A 228 8.42 16.17 21.29
N PHE A 229 8.72 16.90 20.22
CA PHE A 229 10.05 17.45 19.97
C PHE A 229 10.47 18.49 21.02
N SER A 230 9.55 19.36 21.49
CA SER A 230 9.87 20.36 22.50
C SER A 230 10.17 19.75 23.89
N LYS A 231 9.77 18.50 24.12
CA LYS A 231 10.08 17.72 25.32
C LYS A 231 11.44 17.01 25.25
N MET A 232 12.15 17.08 24.13
CA MET A 232 13.47 16.46 23.99
C MET A 232 14.51 17.16 24.88
N PRO A 233 15.44 16.40 25.47
CA PRO A 233 16.50 16.96 26.30
C PRO A 233 17.36 17.94 25.48
N PRO A 234 17.66 19.15 25.99
CA PRO A 234 18.65 20.03 25.42
C PRO A 234 20.02 19.35 25.27
N ILE A 235 20.71 19.60 24.15
CA ILE A 235 22.06 19.06 23.90
C ILE A 235 23.03 19.43 25.02
N ALA A 236 22.86 20.59 25.65
CA ALA A 236 23.67 21.04 26.78
C ALA A 236 23.64 20.10 28.00
N TRP A 237 22.66 19.18 28.08
CA TRP A 237 22.60 18.18 29.15
C TRP A 237 23.47 16.95 28.89
N ALA A 238 24.04 16.79 27.68
CA ALA A 238 24.82 15.62 27.30
C ALA A 238 26.03 15.39 28.23
N THR A 239 26.72 16.46 28.63
CA THR A 239 27.89 16.37 29.54
C THR A 239 27.54 15.72 30.88
N ASN A 240 26.35 15.97 31.41
CA ASN A 240 25.92 15.40 32.69
C ASN A 240 25.59 13.89 32.59
N TRP A 241 25.23 13.40 31.40
CA TRP A 241 24.94 11.99 31.15
C TRP A 241 26.22 11.19 30.84
N ASP A 242 27.16 11.80 30.12
CA ASP A 242 28.43 11.16 29.77
C ASP A 242 29.37 11.06 30.98
N GLU A 243 29.36 12.04 31.89
CA GLU A 243 30.16 12.00 33.13
C GLU A 243 29.69 10.90 34.11
N GLN A 244 28.37 10.69 34.21
CA GLN A 244 27.80 9.64 35.07
C GLN A 244 28.13 8.22 34.61
N GLN A 245 28.39 8.00 33.30
CA GLN A 245 28.83 6.69 32.79
C GLN A 245 30.32 6.44 32.97
N ASN A 246 31.16 7.49 33.03
CA ASN A 246 32.61 7.35 33.26
C ASN A 246 32.99 7.17 34.75
N THR A 247 32.02 7.20 35.66
CA THR A 247 32.23 6.98 37.10
C THR A 247 31.73 5.62 37.61
N GLN A 248 31.27 4.74 36.72
CA GLN A 248 31.00 3.31 36.98
C GLN A 248 32.07 2.43 36.35
#